data_AF-A0A955TVL7-F1
#
_entry.id   AF-A0A955TVL7-F1
#
_cell.length_a   1.000
_cell.length_b   1.000
_cell.length_c   1.000
_cell.angle_alpha   90.00
_cell.angle_beta   90.00
_cell.angle_gamma   90.00
#
_symmetry.space_group_name_H-M   'P 1'
#
loop_
_entity.id
_entity.type
_entity.pdbx_description
1 polymer ?
#
loop_
_entity_poly.entity_id
_entity_poly.type
_entity_poly.pdbx_seq_one_letter_code
_entity_poly.pdbx_strand_id
1 'polypeptide(L)' 'MKTTECDLKERMHVLANKLLPITVFSQLAVRHCQDPQILNHLRKIQMAAEEARVIVAEIQSLDRRETTLSMSQEPISRM' A
#
# COMPACT_ATOMS: atom_id res chain seq x y z
N MET A 1 -22.48 -11.61 -9.83
CA MET A 1 -21.65 -10.39 -9.94
C MET A 1 -20.44 -10.57 -9.02
N LYS A 2 -19.26 -10.86 -9.58
CA LYS A 2 -17.97 -11.06 -8.86
C LYS A 2 -16.89 -10.05 -9.30
N THR A 3 -17.30 -8.95 -9.92
CA THR A 3 -16.41 -8.04 -10.65
C THR A 3 -15.70 -7.00 -9.79
N THR A 4 -15.98 -6.92 -8.48
CA THR A 4 -15.46 -5.85 -7.60
C THR A 4 -14.16 -6.17 -6.87
N GLU A 5 -13.90 -7.44 -6.52
CA GLU A 5 -12.69 -7.82 -5.74
C GLU A 5 -11.41 -7.80 -6.59
N CYS A 6 -11.49 -8.21 -7.85
CA CYS A 6 -10.33 -8.18 -8.77
C CYS A 6 -9.81 -6.75 -9.00
N ASP A 7 -10.72 -5.78 -9.07
CA ASP A 7 -10.42 -4.37 -9.31
C ASP A 7 -9.67 -3.72 -8.12
N LEU A 8 -10.03 -4.08 -6.87
CA LEU A 8 -9.35 -3.53 -5.69
C LEU A 8 -7.89 -3.98 -5.59
N LYS A 9 -7.64 -5.28 -5.80
CA LYS A 9 -6.29 -5.85 -5.75
C LYS A 9 -5.37 -5.22 -6.80
N GLU A 10 -5.85 -5.07 -8.03
CA GLU A 10 -5.11 -4.43 -9.10
C GLU A 10 -4.82 -2.96 -8.79
N ARG A 11 -5.82 -2.22 -8.29
CA ARG A 11 -5.64 -0.82 -7.86
C ARG A 11 -4.61 -0.68 -6.73
N MET A 12 -4.61 -1.60 -5.76
CA MET A 12 -3.61 -1.59 -4.68
C MET A 12 -2.20 -1.87 -5.20
N HIS A 13 -2.04 -2.77 -6.17
CA HIS A 13 -0.74 -2.99 -6.82
C HIS A 13 -0.27 -1.76 -7.59
N VAL A 14 -1.16 -1.12 -8.36
CA VAL A 14 -0.83 0.12 -9.08
C VAL A 14 -0.45 1.23 -8.11
N LEU A 15 -1.17 1.38 -7.00
CA LEU A 15 -0.89 2.39 -5.99
C LEU A 15 0.45 2.13 -5.30
N ALA A 16 0.76 0.89 -4.91
CA ALA A 16 2.04 0.51 -4.34
C ALA A 16 3.21 0.84 -5.29
N ASN A 17 3.06 0.53 -6.58
CA ASN A 17 4.07 0.83 -7.59
C ASN A 17 4.29 2.33 -7.79
N LYS A 18 3.24 3.14 -7.66
CA LYS A 18 3.34 4.61 -7.73
C LYS A 18 3.95 5.21 -6.46
N LEU A 19 3.69 4.64 -5.29
CA LEU A 19 4.23 5.12 -4.01
C LEU A 19 5.72 4.84 -3.86
N LEU A 20 6.19 3.68 -4.31
CA LEU A 20 7.59 3.27 -4.19
C LEU A 20 8.61 4.35 -4.64
N PRO A 21 8.53 4.91 -5.87
CA PRO A 21 9.47 5.95 -6.27
C PRO A 21 9.34 7.22 -5.41
N ILE A 22 8.13 7.58 -4.96
CA ILE A 22 7.93 8.76 -4.10
C ILE A 22 8.63 8.56 -2.76
N THR A 23 8.51 7.38 -2.13
CA THR A 23 9.20 7.05 -0.89
C THR A 23 10.72 7.08 -1.07
N VAL A 24 11.24 6.47 -2.14
CA VAL A 24 12.69 6.40 -2.39
C VAL A 24 13.27 7.78 -2.70
N PHE A 25 12.64 8.54 -3.60
CA PHE A 25 13.17 9.85 -4.00
C PHE A 25 13.01 10.90 -2.91
N SER A 26 11.95 10.85 -2.10
CA SER A 26 11.82 11.75 -0.95
C SER A 26 12.89 11.48 0.11
N GLN A 27 13.22 10.21 0.38
CA GLN A 27 14.34 9.84 1.26
C GLN A 27 15.69 10.35 0.73
N LEU A 28 15.96 10.18 -0.57
CA LEU A 28 17.18 10.70 -1.19
C LEU A 28 17.23 12.23 -1.13
N ALA A 29 16.13 12.91 -1.45
CA ALA A 29 16.04 14.36 -1.42
C ALA A 29 16.31 14.91 -0.01
N VAL A 30 15.76 14.28 1.04
CA VAL A 30 16.02 14.67 2.43
C VAL A 30 17.51 14.54 2.80
N ARG A 31 18.21 13.52 2.30
CA ARG A 31 19.65 13.32 2.57
C ARG A 31 20.56 14.35 1.90
N HIS A 32 20.15 14.84 0.73
CA HIS A 32 20.99 15.72 -0.10
C HIS A 32 20.59 17.21 -0.03
N CYS A 33 19.41 17.53 0.50
CA CYS A 33 18.95 18.91 0.60
C CYS A 33 19.69 19.67 1.71
N GLN A 34 20.36 20.76 1.33
CA GLN A 34 21.05 21.66 2.26
C GLN A 34 20.20 22.87 2.67
N ASP A 35 19.15 23.18 1.91
CA ASP A 35 18.23 24.28 2.21
C ASP A 35 17.26 23.87 3.34
N PRO A 36 17.26 24.55 4.49
CA PRO A 36 16.39 24.22 5.63
C PRO A 36 14.89 24.41 5.35
N GLN A 37 14.52 25.37 4.51
CA GLN A 37 13.12 25.61 4.16
C GLN A 37 12.60 24.49 3.26
N ILE A 38 13.38 24.08 2.26
CA ILE A 38 13.02 22.97 1.36
C ILE A 38 13.04 21.64 2.12
N LEU A 39 14.03 21.42 3.00
CA LEU A 39 14.17 20.20 3.80
C LEU A 39 12.92 19.89 4.63
N ASN A 40 12.29 20.91 5.22
CA ASN A 40 11.04 20.72 5.98
C ASN A 40 9.89 20.23 5.08
N HIS A 41 9.81 20.70 3.85
CA HIS A 41 8.80 20.22 2.89
C HIS A 41 9.10 18.78 2.45
N LEU A 42 10.36 18.47 2.17
CA LEU A 42 10.80 17.12 1.79
C LEU A 42 10.53 16.09 2.89
N ARG A 43 10.72 16.44 4.17
CA ARG A 43 10.37 15.59 5.31
C ARG A 43 8.87 15.29 5.38
N LYS A 44 8.02 16.30 5.15
CA LYS A 44 6.56 16.09 5.11
C LYS A 44 6.16 15.13 3.99
N ILE A 45 6.76 15.29 2.81
CA ILE A 45 6.51 14.39 1.67
C ILE A 45 6.97 12.97 2.01
N GLN A 46 8.16 12.81 2.58
CA GLN A 46 8.70 11.52 2.99
C GLN A 46 7.78 10.82 4.00
N MET A 47 7.37 11.53 5.05
CA MET A 47 6.46 10.98 6.07
C MET A 47 5.12 10.55 5.46
N ALA A 48 4.48 11.43 4.68
CA ALA A 48 3.20 11.11 4.04
C ALA A 48 3.30 9.91 3.08
N ALA A 49 4.41 9.79 2.33
CA ALA A 49 4.64 8.66 1.45
C ALA A 49 4.85 7.35 2.22
N GLU A 50 5.53 7.40 3.36
CA GLU A 50 5.74 6.25 4.25
C GLU A 50 4.41 5.81 4.89
N GLU A 51 3.61 6.75 5.41
CA GLU A 51 2.27 6.48 5.96
C GLU A 51 1.34 5.85 4.91
N ALA A 52 1.31 6.41 3.70
CA ALA A 52 0.52 5.85 2.61
C ALA A 52 0.95 4.41 2.26
N ARG A 53 2.26 4.13 2.27
CA ARG A 53 2.80 2.78 2.03
C ARG A 53 2.35 1.79 3.11
N VAL A 54 2.33 2.20 4.37
CA VAL A 54 1.83 1.39 5.49
C VAL A 54 0.35 1.06 5.31
N ILE A 55 -0.48 2.06 5.02
CA ILE A 55 -1.93 1.86 4.79
C ILE A 55 -2.19 0.89 3.63
N VAL A 56 -1.47 1.03 2.52
CA VAL A 56 -1.61 0.10 1.38
C VAL A 56 -1.23 -1.33 1.77
N ALA A 57 -0.17 -1.51 2.57
CA ALA A 57 0.23 -2.82 3.06
C ALA A 57 -0.82 -3.42 4.02
N GLU A 58 -1.44 -2.60 4.87
CA GLU A 58 -2.51 -3.02 5.76
C GLU A 58 -3.76 -3.47 4.98
N ILE A 59 -4.19 -2.70 3.98
CA ILE A 59 -5.32 -3.06 3.10
C ILE A 59 -5.05 -4.39 2.39
N GLN A 60 -3.85 -4.57 1.84
CA GLN A 60 -3.46 -5.84 1.20
C GLN A 60 -3.40 -7.02 2.19
N SER A 61 -3.08 -6.77 3.45
CA SER A 61 -3.07 -7.78 4.51
C SER A 61 -4.50 -8.20 4.90
N LEU A 62 -5.42 -7.25 5.00
CA LEU A 62 -6.83 -7.50 5.28
C LEU A 62 -7.49 -8.32 4.17
N ASP A 63 -7.25 -7.97 2.90
CA ASP A 63 -7.74 -8.71 1.72
C ASP A 63 -7.29 -10.19 1.72
N ARG A 64 -6.02 -10.45 2.09
CA ARG A 64 -5.51 -11.82 2.23
C ARG A 64 -6.22 -12.58 3.35
N ARG A 65 -6.52 -11.93 4.47
CA ARG A 65 -7.19 -12.56 5.62
C ARG A 65 -8.65 -12.91 5.30
N GLU A 66 -9.37 -12.04 4.59
CA GLU A 66 -10.75 -12.30 4.14
C GLU A 66 -10.80 -13.46 3.13
N THR A 67 -9.83 -13.54 2.23
CA THR A 67 -9.72 -14.66 1.26
C THR A 67 -9.49 -16.01 1.96
N THR A 68 -8.69 -16.06 3.03
CA THR A 68 -8.45 -17.31 3.79
C THR A 68 -9.65 -17.77 4.62
N LEU A 69 -10.48 -16.85 5.13
CA LEU A 69 -11.66 -17.19 5.93
C LEU A 69 -12.81 -17.73 5.06
N SER A 70 -12.97 -17.20 3.85
CA SER A 70 -14.02 -17.63 2.91
C SER A 70 -13.78 -19.02 2.31
N MET A 71 -12.52 -19.49 2.23
CA MET A 71 -12.19 -20.88 1.85
C MET A 71 -12.41 -21.91 2.96
N SER A 72 -12.70 -21.47 4.19
CA SER A 72 -12.90 -22.36 5.36
C SER A 72 -14.37 -22.73 5.58
N GLN A 73 -15.29 -22.25 4.74
CA GLN A 73 -16.74 -22.42 4.89
C GLN A 73 -17.40 -23.36 3.85
N GLU A 74 -16.66 -24.04 2.99
CA GLU A 74 -17.27 -25.11 2.19
C GLU A 74 -17.63 -26.28 3.12
N PRO A 75 -18.93 -26.63 3.28
CA PRO A 75 -19.29 -27.79 4.06
C PRO A 75 -18.84 -29.01 3.29
N ILE A 76 -18.07 -29.87 3.95
CA ILE A 76 -17.85 -31.25 3.53
C ILE A 76 -19.23 -31.90 3.44
N SER A 77 -19.85 -31.83 2.26
CA SER A 77 -21.05 -32.57 1.93
C SER A 77 -20.76 -33.28 0.62
N ARG A 78 -20.25 -34.50 0.76
CA ARG A 78 -20.36 -35.65 -0.16
C ARG A 78 -19.42 -36.76 0.33
N MET A 79 -19.93 -37.67 1.15
CA MET A 79 -20.36 -39.03 0.78
C MET A 79 -20.77 -39.78 2.04
#